data_AF-A0A1H3NHV8-F1
#
_entry.id   AF-A0A1H3NHV8-F1
#
_cell.length_a   1.000
_cell.length_b   1.000
_cell.length_c   1.000
_cell.angle_alpha   90.00
_cell.angle_beta   90.00
_cell.angle_gamma   90.00
#
_symmetry.space_group_name_H-M   'P 1'
#
loop_
_entity.id
_entity.type
_entity.pdbx_description
1 polymer ?
#
loop_
_entity_poly.entity_id
_entity_poly.type
_entity_poly.pdbx_seq_one_letter_code
_entity_poly.pdbx_strand_id
1 'polypeptide(L)'
;MTADDIRNVAAVLLYAKQSWGVLAAALADAASGDGSTIRELVDQAIYPRDDDGPYDPFADRFFAISASEQHWPTDVGAYLERGARGLGRLPHFWGTYAYAEIPFALWPAHDKDTYGGPFTVPTSSPTPLVAVTTYDPVTPYPGALRLVQELGNARLLTMDGDGHTAYGGNSP
;
A
#
# COMPACT_ATOMS: atom_id res chain seq x y z
N MET A 1 7.52 -8.06 -20.45
CA MET A 1 7.42 -6.85 -19.64
C MET A 1 6.28 -6.02 -20.20
N THR A 2 5.35 -5.63 -19.35
CA THR A 2 4.20 -4.76 -19.69
C THR A 2 4.35 -3.39 -19.02
N ALA A 3 3.50 -2.42 -19.39
CA ALA A 3 3.45 -1.15 -18.67
C ALA A 3 3.03 -1.32 -17.20
N ASP A 4 2.22 -2.34 -16.89
CA ASP A 4 1.80 -2.65 -15.52
C ASP A 4 2.92 -3.28 -14.71
N ASP A 5 3.79 -4.11 -15.31
CA ASP A 5 5.01 -4.62 -14.66
C ASP A 5 5.88 -3.45 -14.16
N ILE A 6 6.11 -2.44 -15.01
CA ILE A 6 6.91 -1.26 -14.67
C ILE A 6 6.26 -0.45 -13.53
N ARG A 7 4.94 -0.24 -13.58
CA ARG A 7 4.21 0.52 -12.56
C ARG A 7 4.19 -0.19 -11.21
N ASN A 8 3.96 -1.50 -11.19
CA ASN A 8 3.95 -2.30 -9.97
C ASN A 8 5.33 -2.31 -9.30
N VAL A 9 6.40 -2.51 -10.08
CA VAL A 9 7.78 -2.42 -9.56
C VAL A 9 8.07 -1.02 -9.04
N ALA A 10 7.69 0.03 -9.77
CA ALA A 10 7.86 1.40 -9.31
C ALA A 10 7.14 1.65 -7.98
N ALA A 11 5.89 1.18 -7.84
CA ALA A 11 5.13 1.34 -6.61
C ALA A 11 5.83 0.66 -5.42
N VAL A 12 6.27 -0.59 -5.57
CA VAL A 12 6.95 -1.32 -4.48
C VAL A 12 8.28 -0.67 -4.11
N LEU A 13 9.11 -0.28 -5.09
CA LEU A 13 10.41 0.32 -4.79
C LEU A 13 10.29 1.74 -4.22
N LEU A 14 9.16 2.42 -4.37
CA LEU A 14 8.92 3.72 -3.74
C LEU A 14 8.62 3.61 -2.23
N TYR A 15 8.39 2.42 -1.69
CA TYR A 15 8.16 2.22 -0.25
C TYR A 15 9.40 2.53 0.57
N ALA A 16 10.59 2.48 -0.04
CA ALA A 16 11.86 2.58 0.66
C ALA A 16 12.82 3.46 -0.14
N LYS A 17 13.28 4.57 0.46
CA LYS A 17 14.16 5.53 -0.21
C LYS A 17 15.47 4.90 -0.69
N GLN A 18 16.00 3.94 0.05
CA GLN A 18 17.18 3.16 -0.32
C GLN A 18 17.02 2.39 -1.64
N SER A 19 15.77 2.07 -2.05
CA SER A 19 15.48 1.34 -3.27
C SER A 19 15.43 2.22 -4.52
N TRP A 20 15.45 3.55 -4.37
CA TRP A 20 15.29 4.47 -5.51
C TRP A 20 16.43 4.40 -6.51
N GLY A 21 17.65 4.07 -6.07
CA GLY A 21 18.78 3.83 -6.98
C GLY A 21 18.55 2.62 -7.89
N VAL A 22 18.01 1.53 -7.33
CA VAL A 22 17.64 0.32 -8.09
C VAL A 22 16.50 0.64 -9.06
N LEU A 23 15.48 1.38 -8.62
CA LEU A 23 14.38 1.82 -9.47
C LEU A 23 14.90 2.65 -10.66
N ALA A 24 15.77 3.63 -10.42
CA ALA A 24 16.32 4.48 -11.46
C ALA A 24 17.13 3.66 -12.49
N ALA A 25 17.95 2.72 -12.04
CA ALA A 25 18.72 1.83 -12.92
C ALA A 25 17.78 0.95 -13.76
N ALA A 26 16.81 0.27 -13.15
CA ALA A 26 15.89 -0.61 -13.84
C ALA A 26 15.02 0.12 -14.89
N LEU A 27 14.63 1.37 -14.60
CA LEU A 27 13.93 2.22 -15.56
C LEU A 27 14.83 2.66 -16.73
N ALA A 28 16.11 2.95 -16.48
CA ALA A 28 17.07 3.31 -17.51
C ALA A 28 17.35 2.12 -18.46
N ASP A 29 17.54 0.93 -17.91
CA ASP A 29 17.72 -0.30 -18.68
C ASP A 29 16.49 -0.59 -19.55
N ALA A 30 15.29 -0.52 -18.95
CA ALA A 30 14.04 -0.71 -19.68
C ALA A 30 13.86 0.32 -20.80
N ALA A 31 14.23 1.58 -20.59
CA ALA A 31 14.20 2.62 -21.61
C ALA A 31 15.20 2.38 -22.75
N SER A 32 16.29 1.65 -22.49
CA SER A 32 17.26 1.21 -23.50
C SER A 32 16.83 -0.06 -24.26
N GLY A 33 15.72 -0.68 -23.87
CA GLY A 33 15.16 -1.89 -24.46
C GLY A 33 15.43 -3.17 -23.65
N ASP A 34 16.08 -3.08 -22.50
CA ASP A 34 16.35 -4.22 -21.61
C ASP A 34 15.41 -4.22 -20.40
N GLY A 35 14.37 -5.06 -20.46
CA GLY A 35 13.41 -5.22 -19.38
C GLY A 35 13.75 -6.31 -18.36
N SER A 36 14.96 -6.88 -18.40
CA SER A 36 15.33 -8.05 -17.58
C SER A 36 15.27 -7.76 -16.09
N THR A 37 15.82 -6.64 -15.62
CA THR A 37 15.78 -6.24 -14.20
C THR A 37 14.35 -5.99 -13.72
N ILE A 38 13.50 -5.34 -14.52
CA ILE A 38 12.08 -5.17 -14.18
C ILE A 38 11.38 -6.52 -14.08
N ARG A 39 11.66 -7.46 -15.00
CA ARG A 39 11.09 -8.82 -14.94
C ARG A 39 11.51 -9.54 -13.67
N GLU A 40 12.79 -9.50 -13.34
CA GLU A 40 13.32 -10.12 -12.12
C GLU A 40 12.65 -9.53 -10.86
N LEU A 41 12.51 -8.20 -10.80
CA LEU A 41 11.83 -7.53 -9.70
C LEU A 41 10.34 -7.89 -9.60
N VAL A 42 9.65 -8.09 -10.73
CA VAL A 42 8.27 -8.59 -10.73
C VAL A 42 8.20 -9.98 -10.10
N ASP A 43 9.09 -10.89 -10.53
CA ASP A 43 9.09 -12.27 -10.05
C ASP A 43 9.46 -12.34 -8.55
N GLN A 44 10.34 -11.47 -8.07
CA GLN A 44 10.78 -11.45 -6.67
C GLN A 44 9.84 -10.68 -5.73
N ALA A 45 9.27 -9.56 -6.18
CA ALA A 45 8.57 -8.61 -5.30
C ALA A 45 7.05 -8.58 -5.48
N ILE A 46 6.54 -8.99 -6.65
CA ILE A 46 5.10 -8.99 -6.95
C ILE A 46 4.53 -10.41 -6.93
N TYR A 47 5.27 -11.36 -7.49
CA TYR A 47 4.89 -12.77 -7.55
C TYR A 47 5.93 -13.70 -6.93
N PRO A 48 6.33 -13.45 -5.66
CA PRO A 48 7.34 -14.26 -4.99
C PRO A 48 6.93 -15.74 -4.95
N ARG A 49 7.90 -16.61 -5.21
CA ARG A 49 7.78 -18.07 -5.11
C ARG A 49 9.12 -18.69 -4.72
N ASP A 50 9.07 -19.80 -4.00
CA ASP A 50 10.25 -20.66 -3.80
C ASP A 50 10.69 -21.26 -5.15
N ASP A 51 11.94 -21.72 -5.26
CA ASP A 51 12.49 -22.36 -6.46
C ASP A 51 11.58 -23.50 -6.95
N ASP A 52 10.85 -23.26 -8.03
CA ASP A 52 9.82 -24.13 -8.61
C ASP A 52 8.66 -24.54 -7.68
N GLY A 53 8.50 -23.80 -6.58
CA GLY A 53 7.38 -23.91 -5.65
C GLY A 53 6.15 -23.09 -6.08
N PRO A 54 5.03 -23.23 -5.33
CA PRO A 54 3.86 -22.38 -5.52
C PRO A 54 4.18 -20.91 -5.20
N TYR A 55 3.37 -20.00 -5.75
CA TYR A 55 3.42 -18.59 -5.34
C TYR A 55 3.12 -18.44 -3.86
N ASP A 56 3.76 -17.47 -3.21
CA ASP A 56 3.41 -17.09 -1.86
C ASP A 56 1.96 -16.56 -1.83
N PRO A 57 1.08 -17.08 -0.95
CA PRO A 57 -0.32 -16.67 -0.89
C PRO A 57 -0.53 -15.32 -0.20
N PHE A 58 0.49 -14.46 -0.08
CA PHE A 58 0.41 -13.17 0.60
C PHE A 58 -0.68 -12.28 0.00
N ALA A 59 -0.73 -12.14 -1.34
CA ALA A 59 -1.72 -11.29 -2.00
C ALA A 59 -3.16 -11.79 -1.75
N ASP A 60 -3.38 -13.11 -1.85
CA ASP A 60 -4.68 -13.73 -1.58
C ASP A 60 -5.10 -13.52 -0.12
N ARG A 61 -4.18 -13.72 0.82
CA ARG A 61 -4.42 -13.49 2.26
C ARG A 61 -4.72 -12.02 2.54
N PHE A 62 -3.88 -11.12 2.02
CA PHE A 62 -4.06 -9.67 2.17
C PHE A 62 -5.42 -9.22 1.66
N PHE A 63 -5.80 -9.65 0.46
CA PHE A 63 -7.09 -9.33 -0.14
C PHE A 63 -8.25 -9.90 0.70
N ALA A 64 -8.24 -11.21 0.99
CA ALA A 64 -9.34 -11.86 1.70
C ALA A 64 -9.56 -11.27 3.10
N ILE A 65 -8.49 -10.99 3.86
CA ILE A 65 -8.56 -10.37 5.18
C ILE A 65 -9.09 -8.93 5.04
N SER A 66 -8.46 -8.11 4.20
CA SER A 66 -8.82 -6.70 4.05
C SER A 66 -10.24 -6.49 3.51
N ALA A 67 -10.72 -7.38 2.62
CA ALA A 67 -12.07 -7.35 2.11
C ALA A 67 -13.11 -7.79 3.15
N SER A 68 -12.74 -8.69 4.07
CA SER A 68 -13.65 -9.21 5.09
C SER A 68 -13.72 -8.35 6.34
N GLU A 69 -12.62 -7.69 6.73
CA GLU A 69 -12.46 -6.96 8.01
C GLU A 69 -12.55 -5.42 7.87
N GLN A 70 -12.90 -4.91 6.69
CA GLN A 70 -13.09 -3.47 6.48
C GLN A 70 -14.45 -3.15 5.87
N HIS A 71 -14.89 -1.91 6.05
CA HIS A 71 -16.13 -1.41 5.49
C HIS A 71 -15.89 -0.82 4.10
N TRP A 72 -16.20 -1.61 3.07
CA TRP A 72 -16.14 -1.19 1.67
C TRP A 72 -17.54 -0.74 1.21
N PRO A 73 -17.69 0.46 0.61
CA PRO A 73 -18.90 0.79 -0.13
C PRO A 73 -19.22 -0.29 -1.16
N THR A 74 -20.47 -0.73 -1.26
CA THR A 74 -20.88 -1.76 -2.24
C THR A 74 -21.29 -1.18 -3.60
N ASP A 75 -21.46 0.14 -3.67
CA ASP A 75 -21.74 0.84 -4.92
C ASP A 75 -20.48 0.91 -5.78
N VAL A 76 -20.40 0.05 -6.80
CA VAL A 76 -19.32 0.02 -7.80
C VAL A 76 -19.17 1.37 -8.52
N GLY A 77 -20.25 2.14 -8.67
CA GLY A 77 -20.24 3.44 -9.32
C GLY A 77 -19.27 4.42 -8.67
N ALA A 78 -19.20 4.42 -7.33
CA ALA A 78 -18.28 5.27 -6.57
C ALA A 78 -16.80 4.99 -6.89
N TYR A 79 -16.44 3.72 -7.12
CA TYR A 79 -15.06 3.34 -7.47
C TYR A 79 -14.74 3.69 -8.91
N LEU A 80 -15.68 3.52 -9.84
CA LEU A 80 -15.50 3.92 -11.24
C LEU A 80 -15.24 5.43 -11.35
N GLU A 81 -16.01 6.25 -10.63
CA GLU A 81 -15.81 7.70 -10.59
C GLU A 81 -14.43 8.08 -10.03
N ARG A 82 -14.05 7.47 -8.90
CA ARG A 82 -12.75 7.72 -8.25
C ARG A 82 -11.59 7.29 -9.14
N GLY A 83 -11.70 6.13 -9.79
CA GLY A 83 -10.68 5.60 -10.70
C GLY A 83 -10.48 6.51 -11.92
N ALA A 84 -11.57 6.94 -12.56
CA ALA A 84 -11.50 7.87 -13.69
C ALA A 84 -10.83 9.21 -13.29
N ARG A 85 -11.18 9.75 -12.12
CA ARG A 85 -10.53 10.96 -11.57
C ARG A 85 -9.04 10.73 -11.28
N GLY A 86 -8.69 9.58 -10.72
CA GLY A 86 -7.30 9.21 -10.40
C GLY A 86 -6.42 9.13 -11.64
N LEU A 87 -6.90 8.46 -12.70
CA LEU A 87 -6.22 8.39 -13.99
C LEU A 87 -5.95 9.78 -14.58
N GLY A 88 -6.92 10.70 -14.48
CA GLY A 88 -6.74 12.08 -14.95
C GLY A 88 -5.68 12.86 -14.19
N ARG A 89 -5.46 12.57 -12.90
CA ARG A 89 -4.48 13.28 -12.05
C ARG A 89 -3.07 12.70 -12.13
N LEU A 90 -2.96 11.39 -12.33
CA LEU A 90 -1.70 10.64 -12.25
C LEU A 90 -1.58 9.66 -13.44
N PRO A 91 -1.54 10.17 -14.68
CA PRO A 91 -1.68 9.36 -15.89
C PRO A 91 -0.56 8.32 -16.10
N HIS A 92 0.61 8.54 -15.51
CA HIS A 92 1.76 7.64 -15.64
C HIS A 92 1.79 6.54 -14.58
N PHE A 93 1.18 6.79 -13.41
CA PHE A 93 1.35 5.95 -12.22
C PHE A 93 0.07 5.23 -11.82
N TRP A 94 -1.10 5.87 -11.96
CA TRP A 94 -2.35 5.37 -11.39
C TRP A 94 -3.11 4.39 -12.28
N GLY A 95 -2.60 4.11 -13.48
CA GLY A 95 -3.18 3.16 -14.45
C GLY A 95 -3.62 1.84 -13.81
N THR A 96 -2.70 1.21 -13.09
CA THR A 96 -2.85 -0.13 -12.51
C THR A 96 -3.68 -0.12 -11.21
N TYR A 97 -3.74 1.00 -10.51
CA TYR A 97 -4.38 1.12 -9.20
C TYR A 97 -5.77 1.79 -9.24
N ALA A 98 -6.13 2.45 -10.36
CA ALA A 98 -7.35 3.24 -10.49
C ALA A 98 -8.63 2.50 -10.09
N TYR A 99 -8.69 1.20 -10.39
CA TYR A 99 -9.88 0.38 -10.19
C TYR A 99 -9.61 -0.84 -9.28
N ALA A 100 -8.46 -0.87 -8.60
CA ALA A 100 -8.01 -2.01 -7.80
C ALA A 100 -8.92 -2.30 -6.60
N GLU A 101 -9.75 -1.35 -6.17
CA GLU A 101 -10.68 -1.49 -5.05
C GLU A 101 -12.02 -2.12 -5.44
N ILE A 102 -12.37 -2.21 -6.74
CA ILE A 102 -13.66 -2.77 -7.18
C ILE A 102 -13.90 -4.20 -6.65
N PRO A 103 -12.91 -5.13 -6.66
CA PRO A 103 -13.12 -6.47 -6.13
C PRO A 103 -13.51 -6.50 -4.65
N PHE A 104 -13.08 -5.53 -3.84
CA PHE A 104 -13.44 -5.45 -2.42
C PHE A 104 -14.92 -5.15 -2.23
N ALA A 105 -15.51 -4.30 -3.09
CA ALA A 105 -16.94 -4.00 -3.08
C ALA A 105 -17.82 -5.21 -3.46
N LEU A 106 -17.24 -6.17 -4.17
CA LEU A 106 -17.91 -7.37 -4.67
C LEU A 106 -17.64 -8.60 -3.81
N TRP A 107 -16.81 -8.48 -2.78
CA TRP A 107 -16.44 -9.58 -1.91
C TRP A 107 -17.66 -10.02 -1.07
N PRO A 108 -18.07 -11.30 -1.13
CA PRO A 108 -19.33 -11.73 -0.53
C PRO A 108 -19.22 -12.08 0.96
N ALA A 109 -18.00 -12.20 1.49
CA ALA A 109 -17.77 -12.55 2.87
C ALA A 109 -17.53 -11.30 3.73
N HIS A 110 -18.03 -11.34 4.95
CA HIS A 110 -17.82 -10.29 5.94
C HIS A 110 -17.49 -10.94 7.28
N ASP A 111 -16.51 -10.38 7.98
CA ASP A 111 -16.26 -10.75 9.35
C ASP A 111 -17.32 -10.10 10.26
N LYS A 112 -17.97 -10.92 11.08
CA LYS A 112 -18.98 -10.47 12.06
C LYS A 112 -18.36 -9.62 13.17
N ASP A 113 -17.06 -9.79 13.40
CA ASP A 113 -16.31 -9.08 14.44
C ASP A 113 -15.55 -7.87 13.88
N THR A 114 -15.89 -7.44 12.64
CA THR A 114 -15.32 -6.25 12.01
C THR A 114 -15.41 -5.03 12.93
N TYR A 115 -14.26 -4.41 13.19
CA TYR A 115 -14.19 -3.26 14.05
C TYR A 115 -14.60 -1.96 13.34
N GLY A 116 -15.77 -1.42 13.67
CA GLY A 116 -16.28 -0.17 13.11
C GLY A 116 -15.89 1.11 13.86
N GLY A 117 -15.17 0.98 14.98
CA GLY A 117 -14.95 2.08 15.91
C GLY A 117 -16.21 2.48 16.71
N PRO A 118 -16.11 3.53 17.54
CA PRO A 118 -14.89 4.28 17.85
C PRO A 118 -13.97 3.52 18.82
N PHE A 119 -12.67 3.83 18.78
CA PHE A 119 -11.68 3.32 19.74
C PHE A 119 -12.08 3.69 21.17
N THR A 120 -12.22 2.66 22.01
CA THR A 120 -12.42 2.82 23.45
C THR A 120 -11.14 2.42 24.16
N VAL A 121 -10.37 3.42 24.61
CA VAL A 121 -9.09 3.19 25.28
C VAL A 121 -9.27 3.42 26.79
N PRO A 122 -9.12 2.37 27.63
CA PRO A 122 -9.16 2.54 29.08
C PRO A 122 -8.12 3.55 29.57
N THR A 123 -8.45 4.31 30.62
CA THR A 123 -7.52 5.27 31.23
C THR A 123 -6.29 4.60 31.86
N SER A 124 -6.39 3.30 32.17
CA SER A 124 -5.28 2.48 32.67
C SER A 124 -4.34 1.99 31.57
N SER A 125 -4.72 2.11 30.29
CA SER A 125 -3.89 1.65 29.18
C SER A 125 -2.63 2.51 29.06
N PRO A 126 -1.46 1.90 28.77
CA PRO A 126 -0.26 2.66 28.41
C PRO A 126 -0.54 3.60 27.24
N THR A 127 0.09 4.78 27.25
CA THR A 127 0.03 5.74 26.15
C THR A 127 0.67 5.15 24.89
N PRO A 128 -0.09 4.93 23.79
CA PRO A 128 0.49 4.45 22.55
C PRO A 128 1.37 5.52 21.90
N LEU A 129 2.45 5.08 21.25
CA LEU A 129 3.25 5.90 20.36
C LEU A 129 2.90 5.56 18.91
N VAL A 130 2.38 6.53 18.16
CA VAL A 130 2.12 6.43 16.74
C VAL A 130 3.31 7.05 16.01
N ALA A 131 4.10 6.22 15.32
CA ALA A 131 5.23 6.67 14.53
C ALA A 131 4.85 6.74 13.05
N VAL A 132 5.18 7.84 12.38
CA VAL A 132 4.85 8.06 10.96
C VAL A 132 5.90 8.91 10.27
N THR A 133 6.08 8.66 8.97
CA THR A 133 6.95 9.42 8.07
C THR A 133 6.15 10.52 7.34
N THR A 134 6.71 11.72 7.13
CA THR A 134 5.97 12.86 6.54
C THR A 134 5.48 12.57 5.11
N TYR A 135 6.27 11.84 4.31
CA TYR A 135 5.93 11.44 2.94
C TYR A 135 5.75 9.93 2.79
N ASP A 136 5.08 9.27 3.76
CA ASP A 136 4.72 7.85 3.66
C ASP A 136 3.71 7.61 2.50
N PRO A 137 4.07 6.81 1.47
CA PRO A 137 3.20 6.59 0.31
C PRO A 137 2.09 5.57 0.54
N VAL A 138 2.14 4.80 1.63
CA VAL A 138 1.22 3.67 1.90
C VAL A 138 0.25 4.01 3.03
N THR A 139 0.76 4.60 4.12
CA THR A 139 -0.02 5.06 5.27
C THR A 139 0.22 6.54 5.51
N PRO A 140 -0.42 7.44 4.73
CA PRO A 140 -0.09 8.85 4.71
C PRO A 140 -0.21 9.55 6.07
N TYR A 141 0.64 10.55 6.30
CA TYR A 141 0.71 11.34 7.53
C TYR A 141 -0.65 11.80 8.11
N PRO A 142 -1.64 12.28 7.31
CA PRO A 142 -2.96 12.62 7.85
C PRO A 142 -3.71 11.46 8.53
N GLY A 143 -3.46 10.22 8.10
CA GLY A 143 -4.02 9.03 8.73
C GLY A 143 -3.48 8.82 10.15
N ALA A 144 -2.19 9.07 10.37
CA ALA A 144 -1.60 9.01 11.70
C ALA A 144 -2.13 10.12 12.62
N LEU A 145 -2.35 11.32 12.10
CA LEU A 145 -2.99 12.41 12.87
C LEU A 145 -4.40 12.02 13.32
N ARG A 146 -5.19 11.43 12.40
CA ARG A 146 -6.52 10.92 12.70
C ARG A 146 -6.47 9.80 13.75
N LEU A 147 -5.56 8.84 13.61
CA LEU A 147 -5.41 7.74 14.57
C LEU A 147 -5.09 8.26 15.98
N VAL A 148 -4.18 9.24 16.11
CA VAL A 148 -3.86 9.86 17.41
C VAL A 148 -5.09 10.53 18.02
N GLN A 149 -5.90 11.21 17.20
CA GLN A 149 -7.16 11.82 17.66
C GLN A 149 -8.18 10.77 18.10
N GLU A 150 -8.35 9.70 17.33
CA GLU A 150 -9.32 8.64 17.61
C GLU A 150 -8.95 7.81 18.85
N LEU A 151 -7.65 7.61 19.12
CA LEU A 151 -7.17 6.96 20.34
C LEU A 151 -7.28 7.86 21.59
N GLY A 152 -7.21 9.19 21.43
CA GLY A 152 -7.40 10.18 22.48
C GLY A 152 -6.28 10.27 23.55
N ASN A 153 -5.52 9.20 23.78
CA ASN A 153 -4.42 9.16 24.74
C ASN A 153 -3.04 8.89 24.10
N ALA A 154 -2.96 8.82 22.77
CA ALA A 154 -1.74 8.53 22.03
C ALA A 154 -0.78 9.74 21.94
N ARG A 155 0.47 9.47 21.56
CA ARG A 155 1.48 10.46 21.19
C ARG A 155 1.94 10.20 19.76
N LEU A 156 2.23 11.27 19.03
CA LEU A 156 2.76 11.20 17.67
C LEU A 156 4.28 11.35 17.70
N LEU A 157 4.99 10.44 17.02
CA LEU A 157 6.38 10.59 16.64
C LEU A 157 6.44 10.79 15.12
N THR A 158 6.86 11.97 14.69
CA THR A 158 7.03 12.29 13.27
C THR A 158 8.49 12.11 12.88
N MET A 159 8.72 11.34 11.83
CA MET A 159 9.97 11.30 11.10
C MET A 159 9.81 12.15 9.84
N ASP A 160 10.64 13.17 9.67
CA ASP A 160 10.61 13.96 8.44
C ASP A 160 11.43 13.25 7.35
N GLY A 161 10.76 12.78 6.30
CA GLY A 161 11.40 11.99 5.27
C GLY A 161 10.41 11.28 4.36
N ASP A 162 10.95 10.41 3.51
CA ASP A 162 10.21 9.59 2.54
C ASP A 162 10.25 8.12 2.97
N GLY A 163 9.24 7.36 2.54
CA GLY A 163 9.19 5.92 2.74
C GLY A 163 8.09 5.47 3.69
N HIS A 164 7.79 4.18 3.63
CA HIS A 164 6.77 3.54 4.42
C HIS A 164 7.35 3.00 5.71
N THR A 165 6.72 3.35 6.84
CA THR A 165 7.15 3.01 8.22
C THR A 165 8.47 3.66 8.64
N ALA A 166 8.46 4.36 9.79
CA ALA A 166 9.67 4.94 10.37
C ALA A 166 10.46 3.92 11.23
N TYR A 167 9.74 3.11 12.01
CA TYR A 167 10.34 2.11 12.88
C TYR A 167 10.71 0.85 12.08
N GLY A 168 11.92 0.32 12.29
CA GLY A 168 12.44 -0.82 11.52
C GLY A 168 13.36 -0.45 10.35
N GLY A 169 13.57 0.83 10.08
CA GLY A 169 14.64 1.32 9.19
C GLY A 169 14.28 1.39 7.70
N ASN A 170 13.00 1.33 7.33
CA ASN A 170 12.55 1.43 5.94
C ASN A 170 12.50 2.87 5.40
N SER A 171 12.53 3.86 6.28
CA SER A 171 12.48 5.30 5.96
C SER A 171 13.68 6.06 6.58
N PRO A 172 14.92 5.86 6.12
CA PRO A 172 16.08 6.57 6.66
C PRO A 172 16.17 8.05 6.26
#